data_AF-A0A3B8HX13-F1
#
_entry.id   AF-A0A3B8HX13-F1
#
_cell.length_a   1.000
_cell.length_b   1.000
_cell.length_c   1.000
_cell.angle_alpha   90.00
_cell.angle_beta   90.00
_cell.angle_gamma   90.00
#
_symmetry.space_group_name_H-M   'P 1'
#
loop_
_entity.id
_entity.type
_entity.pdbx_description
1 polymer ?
#
loop_
_entity_poly.entity_id
_entity_poly.type
_entity_poly.pdbx_seq_one_letter_code
_entity_poly.pdbx_strand_id
1 'polypeptide(L)'
;MRTLVATALSNAKGKDIFCTARKVTDQQIRVIRSIPRHRLEEEGFTFIKMLSLEYPNVKGYAIFFEGHYDEMVKTLKLLEKGLR
;
A
#
# COMPACT_ATOMS: atom_id res chain seq x y z
N MET A 1 13.52 -4.19 -8.96
CA MET A 1 12.40 -3.48 -9.63
C MET A 1 11.37 -3.11 -8.56
N ARG A 2 10.60 -2.02 -8.69
CA ARG A 2 9.54 -1.66 -7.73
C ARG A 2 8.21 -1.50 -8.44
N THR A 3 7.18 -2.18 -7.96
CA THR A 3 5.82 -2.07 -8.50
C THR A 3 5.03 -1.09 -7.64
N LEU A 4 4.49 -0.02 -8.24
CA LEU A 4 3.56 0.86 -7.56
C LEU A 4 2.27 0.09 -7.26
N VAL A 5 1.85 0.08 -6.00
CA VAL A 5 0.66 -0.63 -5.54
C VAL A 5 -0.51 0.34 -5.42
N ALA A 6 -0.32 1.41 -4.64
CA ALA A 6 -1.32 2.44 -4.43
C ALA A 6 -0.67 3.72 -3.92
N THR A 7 -1.37 4.84 -4.03
CA THR A 7 -1.11 6.05 -3.26
C THR A 7 -2.21 6.22 -2.23
N ALA A 8 -1.84 6.62 -1.02
CA ALA A 8 -2.77 6.97 0.04
C ALA A 8 -2.62 8.46 0.33
N LEU A 9 -3.72 9.21 0.24
CA LEU A 9 -3.77 10.62 0.65
C LEU A 9 -4.70 10.75 1.84
N SER A 10 -4.26 11.46 2.88
CA SER A 10 -5.07 11.70 4.07
C SER A 10 -6.02 12.86 3.82
N ASN A 11 -7.31 12.65 4.09
CA ASN A 11 -8.29 13.73 4.05
C ASN A 11 -8.21 14.63 5.29
N ALA A 12 -9.04 15.68 5.33
CA ALA A 12 -9.09 16.63 6.44
C ALA A 12 -9.43 16.00 7.80
N LYS A 13 -10.00 14.78 7.84
CA LYS A 13 -10.31 14.01 9.05
C LYS A 13 -9.20 13.03 9.44
N GLY A 14 -8.06 13.05 8.75
CA GLY A 14 -6.95 12.12 8.96
C GLY A 14 -7.21 10.70 8.44
N LYS A 15 -8.25 10.49 7.63
CA LYS A 15 -8.55 9.19 7.03
C LYS A 15 -7.88 9.07 5.67
N ASP A 16 -7.19 7.95 5.45
CA ASP A 16 -6.53 7.68 4.18
C ASP A 16 -7.52 7.27 3.08
N ILE A 17 -7.38 7.93 1.93
CA ILE A 17 -8.06 7.64 0.67
C ILE A 17 -7.03 6.97 -0.24
N PHE A 18 -7.35 5.76 -0.70
CA PHE A 18 -6.44 4.95 -1.52
C PHE A 18 -6.79 5.08 -3.00
N CYS A 19 -5.81 5.43 -3.81
CA CYS A 19 -5.85 5.38 -5.27
C CYS A 19 -4.95 4.24 -5.74
N THR A 20 -5.51 3.20 -6.32
CA THR A 20 -4.78 1.97 -6.66
C THR A 20 -4.14 2.05 -8.04
N ALA A 21 -2.98 1.40 -8.21
CA ALA A 21 -2.48 1.15 -9.55
C ALA A 21 -3.45 0.23 -10.29
N ARG A 22 -3.65 0.46 -11.60
CA ARG A 22 -4.69 -0.20 -12.42
C ARG A 22 -4.75 -1.73 -12.30
N LYS A 23 -3.62 -2.39 -12.06
CA LYS A 23 -3.54 -3.86 -11.94
C LYS A 23 -3.91 -4.37 -10.54
N VAL A 24 -3.90 -3.52 -9.52
CA VAL A 24 -4.18 -3.88 -8.13
C VAL A 24 -5.68 -3.82 -7.87
N THR A 25 -6.24 -4.93 -7.40
CA THR A 25 -7.68 -5.09 -7.17
C THR A 25 -8.10 -4.60 -5.78
N ASP A 26 -9.39 -4.27 -5.62
CA ASP A 26 -9.94 -3.87 -4.32
C ASP A 26 -9.77 -4.94 -3.25
N GLN A 27 -9.83 -6.22 -3.61
CA GLN A 27 -9.59 -7.32 -2.67
C GLN A 27 -8.16 -7.30 -2.15
N GLN A 28 -7.16 -7.08 -3.01
CA GLN A 28 -5.76 -6.99 -2.59
C GLN A 28 -5.53 -5.79 -1.66
N ILE A 29 -6.16 -4.65 -1.94
CA ILE A 29 -6.11 -3.50 -1.05
C ILE A 29 -6.77 -3.78 0.30
N ARG A 30 -7.89 -4.50 0.33
CA ARG A 30 -8.50 -4.91 1.60
C ARG A 30 -7.55 -5.76 2.43
N VAL A 31 -6.86 -6.72 1.81
CA VAL A 31 -5.84 -7.55 2.49
C VAL A 31 -4.69 -6.68 3.01
N ILE A 32 -4.12 -5.82 2.17
CA ILE A 32 -3.06 -4.87 2.57
C ILE A 32 -3.50 -4.02 3.75
N ARG A 33 -4.73 -3.50 3.75
CA ARG A 33 -5.26 -2.66 4.84
C ARG A 33 -5.57 -3.44 6.12
N SER A 34 -5.75 -4.76 6.03
CA SER A 34 -6.02 -5.61 7.19
C SER A 34 -4.74 -6.07 7.91
N ILE A 35 -3.59 -6.01 7.23
CA ILE A 35 -2.31 -6.46 7.77
C ILE A 35 -1.57 -5.27 8.41
N PRO A 36 -0.98 -5.43 9.61
CA PRO A 36 -0.13 -4.40 10.20
C PRO A 36 1.02 -4.00 9.29
N ARG A 37 1.29 -2.70 9.18
CA ARG A 37 2.31 -2.14 8.28
C ARG A 37 3.69 -2.79 8.40
N HIS A 38 4.18 -3.04 9.62
CA HIS A 38 5.49 -3.66 9.83
C HIS A 38 5.60 -5.06 9.21
N ARG A 39 4.52 -5.86 9.25
CA ARG A 39 4.47 -7.18 8.60
C ARG A 39 4.51 -7.08 7.08
N LEU A 40 3.90 -6.05 6.50
CA LEU A 40 4.00 -5.80 5.07
C LEU A 40 5.42 -5.38 4.69
N GLU A 41 6.07 -4.55 5.52
CA GLU A 41 7.45 -4.11 5.28
C GLU A 41 8.45 -5.28 5.33
N GLU A 42 8.26 -6.24 6.24
CA GLU A 42 9.04 -7.51 6.28
C GLU A 42 8.91 -8.34 4.99
N GLU A 43 7.79 -8.19 4.27
CA GLU A 43 7.45 -8.96 3.07
C GLU A 43 7.74 -8.18 1.77
N GLY A 44 8.45 -7.05 1.87
CA GLY A 44 8.89 -6.26 0.72
C GLY A 44 7.96 -5.13 0.30
N PHE A 45 6.95 -4.76 1.10
CA PHE A 45 6.21 -3.51 0.87
C PHE A 45 7.00 -2.31 1.41
N THR A 46 6.95 -1.20 0.69
CA THR A 46 7.59 0.05 1.13
C THR A 46 6.59 1.19 1.07
N PHE A 47 6.64 2.05 2.09
CA PHE A 47 5.69 3.14 2.29
C PHE A 47 6.44 4.47 2.28
N ILE A 48 6.46 5.12 1.12
CA ILE A 48 7.23 6.34 0.88
C ILE A 48 6.34 7.53 1.23
N LYS A 49 6.73 8.29 2.26
CA LYS A 49 6.03 9.52 2.65
C LYS A 49 6.04 10.53 1.50
N MET A 50 4.86 11.03 1.14
CA MET A 50 4.71 12.11 0.16
C MET A 50 4.45 13.41 0.90
N LEU A 51 5.21 14.44 0.54
CA LEU A 51 5.09 15.79 1.08
C LEU A 51 4.84 16.74 -0.09
N SER A 52 3.78 17.54 0.00
CA SER A 52 3.60 18.67 -0.91
C SER A 52 4.26 19.90 -0.31
N LEU A 53 5.15 20.53 -1.06
CA LEU A 53 5.81 21.77 -0.66
C LEU A 53 4.85 22.97 -0.79
N GLU A 54 3.98 22.94 -1.80
CA GLU A 54 3.00 23.99 -2.07
C GLU A 54 1.75 23.87 -1.17
N TYR A 55 1.39 22.65 -0.79
CA TYR A 55 0.20 22.37 0.01
C TYR A 55 0.57 21.56 1.27
N PRO A 56 1.14 22.19 2.32
CA PRO A 56 1.65 21.49 3.52
C PRO A 56 0.60 20.69 4.29
N ASN A 57 -0.68 21.01 4.09
CA ASN A 57 -1.82 20.29 4.65
C ASN A 57 -2.14 18.98 3.91
N VAL A 58 -1.64 18.80 2.67
CA VAL A 58 -1.77 17.56 1.91
C VAL A 58 -0.71 16.58 2.39
N LYS A 59 -1.17 15.46 2.96
CA LYS A 59 -0.31 14.39 3.49
C LYS A 59 -0.68 13.08 2.82
N GLY A 60 0.30 12.19 2.71
CA GLY A 60 0.08 10.87 2.19
C GLY A 60 1.34 10.05 2.08
N TYR A 61 1.21 8.90 1.45
CA TYR A 61 2.33 8.02 1.15
C TYR A 61 2.04 7.17 -0.09
N ALA A 62 3.08 6.81 -0.82
CA ALA A 62 3.03 5.82 -1.88
C ALA A 62 3.40 4.44 -1.33
N ILE A 63 2.64 3.42 -1.71
CA ILE A 63 2.93 2.02 -1.41
C ILE A 63 3.56 1.39 -2.64
N PHE A 64 4.76 0.84 -2.47
CA PHE A 64 5.44 0.02 -3.45
C PHE A 64 5.61 -1.40 -2.94
N PHE A 65 5.79 -2.33 -3.87
CA PHE A 65 6.25 -3.68 -3.59
C PHE A 65 7.60 -3.90 -4.28
N GLU A 66 8.55 -4.49 -3.55
CA GLU A 66 9.87 -4.86 -4.04
C GLU A 66 9.80 -6.16 -4.84
N GLY A 67 9.42 -6.02 -6.11
CA GLY A 67 9.26 -7.15 -7.02
C GLY A 67 8.21 -6.88 -8.08
N HIS A 68 7.82 -7.94 -8.78
CA HIS A 68 6.77 -7.91 -9.79
C HIS A 68 5.38 -8.02 -9.16
N TYR A 69 4.35 -7.66 -9.95
CA TYR A 69 2.96 -7.73 -9.49
C TYR A 69 2.54 -9.17 -9.12
N ASP A 70 2.94 -10.19 -9.89
CA ASP A 70 2.57 -11.58 -9.62
C ASP A 70 3.20 -12.13 -8.33
N GLU A 71 4.43 -11.71 -8.02
CA GLU A 71 5.10 -11.96 -6.74
C GLU A 71 4.30 -11.33 -5.59
N MET A 72 3.93 -10.05 -5.70
CA MET A 72 3.08 -9.36 -4.72
C MET A 72 1.77 -10.12 -4.49
N VAL A 73 1.11 -10.60 -5.55
CA VAL A 73 -0.14 -11.38 -5.41
C VAL A 73 0.09 -12.68 -4.65
N LYS A 74 1.19 -13.39 -4.89
CA LYS A 74 1.53 -14.61 -4.15
C LYS A 74 1.77 -14.31 -2.67
N THR A 75 2.56 -13.28 -2.38
CA THR A 75 2.84 -12.81 -1.01
C THR A 75 1.55 -12.46 -0.26
N LEU A 76 0.66 -11.67 -0.87
CA LEU A 76 -0.62 -11.31 -0.24
C LEU A 76 -1.50 -12.53 0.07
N LYS A 77 -1.53 -13.54 -0.80
CA LYS A 77 -2.27 -14.79 -0.56
C LYS A 77 -1.69 -15.60 0.61
N LEU A 78 -0.37 -15.60 0.78
CA LEU A 78 0.28 -16.28 1.90
C LEU A 78 -0.04 -15.57 3.22
N LEU A 79 0.03 -14.24 3.23
CA LEU A 79 -0.32 -13.43 4.40
C LEU A 79 -1.80 -13.56 4.78
N GLU A 80 -2.71 -13.56 3.80
CA GLU A 80 -4.15 -13.76 4.03
C GLU A 80 -4.46 -15.15 4.64
N LYS A 81 -3.69 -16.19 4.25
CA LYS A 81 -3.81 -17.53 4.84
C LYS A 81 -3.29 -17.60 6.28
N GLY A 82 -2.20 -16.90 6.59
CA GLY A 82 -1.65 -16.86 7.95
C GLY A 82 -2.47 -16.05 8.95
N LEU A 83 -3.47 -15.28 8.47
CA LEU A 83 -4.46 -14.58 9.30
C LEU A 83 -5.66 -15.46 9.69
N ARG A 84 -5.84 -16.63 9.06
CA ARG A 84 -6.91 -17.59 9.34
C ARG A 84 -6.37 -18.73 10.20
#